data_AF-A0A538BMH9-F1
#
_entry.id   AF-A0A538BMH9-F1
#
_cell.length_a   1.000
_cell.length_b   1.000
_cell.length_c   1.000
_cell.angle_alpha   90.00
_cell.angle_beta   90.00
_cell.angle_gamma   90.00
#
_symmetry.space_group_name_H-M   'P 1'
#
loop_
_entity.id
_entity.type
_entity.pdbx_description
1 polymer ?
#
loop_
_entity_poly.entity_id
_entity_poly.type
_entity_poly.pdbx_seq_one_letter_code
_entity_poly.pdbx_strand_id
1 'polypeptide(L)'
;MPEPRLEEMVQAVDAVLREIGAGELPIELVVNKMDAVDPLARRRLANRFPGALLVSALTGEGLDALRARLATRFGDRFEPVRLLLPHSEGGKLAELYALGAPIDEREDGEEGVYVRARLPRRELRRFAPYLVAEAHAERARSRG
;
A
#
# COMPACT_ATOMS: atom_id res chain seq x y z
N MET A 1 8.89 26.12 -12.61
CA MET A 1 7.64 26.75 -12.13
C MET A 1 8.00 27.88 -11.20
N PRO A 2 7.41 29.09 -11.30
CA PRO A 2 7.69 30.16 -10.34
C PRO A 2 7.24 29.74 -8.93
N GLU A 3 8.07 30.04 -7.92
CA GLU A 3 7.87 29.66 -6.50
C GLU A 3 6.48 30.02 -5.90
N PRO A 4 5.86 31.19 -6.18
CA PRO A 4 4.55 31.54 -5.60
C PRO A 4 3.42 30.60 -6.02
N ARG A 5 3.46 30.09 -7.24
CA ARG A 5 2.40 29.25 -7.80
C ARG A 5 2.34 27.86 -7.16
N LEU A 6 3.47 27.39 -6.62
CA LEU A 6 3.54 26.07 -5.99
C LEU A 6 2.84 26.07 -4.62
N GLU A 7 2.99 27.14 -3.85
CA GLU A 7 2.32 27.28 -2.55
C GLU A 7 0.81 27.40 -2.70
N GLU A 8 0.35 28.21 -3.67
CA GLU A 8 -1.06 28.32 -4.02
C GLU A 8 -1.64 26.96 -4.44
N MET A 9 -0.91 26.19 -5.24
CA MET A 9 -1.34 24.85 -5.65
C MET A 9 -1.43 23.89 -4.46
N VAL A 10 -0.44 23.89 -3.55
CA VAL A 10 -0.46 23.03 -2.36
C VAL A 10 -1.64 23.39 -1.46
N GLN A 11 -1.86 24.69 -1.20
CA GLN A 11 -2.97 25.16 -0.38
C GLN A 11 -4.33 24.85 -1.00
N ALA A 12 -4.47 25.01 -2.31
CA ALA A 12 -5.71 24.67 -3.02
C ALA A 12 -6.02 23.18 -2.94
N VAL A 13 -5.01 22.31 -3.12
CA VAL A 13 -5.17 20.86 -2.96
C VAL A 13 -5.56 20.51 -1.52
N ASP A 14 -4.89 21.11 -0.53
CA ASP A 14 -5.18 20.85 0.88
C ASP A 14 -6.61 21.27 1.27
N ALA A 15 -7.10 22.39 0.74
CA ALA A 15 -8.48 22.83 0.94
C ALA A 15 -9.49 21.81 0.38
N VAL A 16 -9.26 21.31 -0.84
CA VAL A 16 -10.11 20.28 -1.46
C VAL A 16 -10.06 18.97 -0.68
N LEU A 17 -8.87 18.53 -0.24
CA LEU A 17 -8.73 17.32 0.58
C LEU A 17 -9.51 17.42 1.89
N ARG A 18 -9.52 18.59 2.53
CA ARG A 18 -10.34 18.84 3.72
C ARG A 18 -11.84 18.82 3.40
N GLU A 19 -12.27 19.42 2.30
CA GLU A 19 -13.68 19.44 1.88
C GLU A 19 -14.24 18.03 1.65
N ILE A 20 -13.46 17.12 1.07
CA ILE A 20 -13.88 15.74 0.83
C ILE A 20 -13.70 14.80 2.04
N GLY A 21 -13.32 15.34 3.21
CA GLY A 21 -13.09 14.55 4.43
C GLY A 21 -11.80 13.72 4.43
N ALA A 22 -10.86 14.01 3.52
CA ALA A 22 -9.57 13.33 3.41
C ALA A 22 -8.42 14.03 4.17
N GLY A 23 -8.68 15.15 4.85
CA GLY A 23 -7.65 15.97 5.51
C GLY A 23 -6.85 15.25 6.61
N GLU A 24 -7.41 14.19 7.21
CA GLU A 24 -6.76 13.40 8.27
C GLU A 24 -5.98 12.19 7.72
N LEU A 25 -6.02 11.96 6.40
CA LEU A 25 -5.30 10.84 5.79
C LEU A 25 -3.80 11.15 5.73
N PRO A 26 -2.92 10.15 5.92
CA PRO A 26 -1.49 10.34 5.71
C PRO A 26 -1.20 10.78 4.26
N ILE A 27 -0.56 11.95 4.12
CA ILE A 27 -0.15 12.50 2.82
C ILE A 27 1.32 12.14 2.55
N GLU A 28 1.65 11.84 1.29
CA GLU A 28 3.03 11.71 0.79
C GLU A 28 3.22 12.74 -0.32
N LEU A 29 4.10 13.72 -0.10
CA LEU A 29 4.39 14.75 -1.08
C LEU A 29 5.40 14.25 -2.12
N VAL A 30 5.01 14.28 -3.39
CA VAL A 30 5.85 13.88 -4.51
C VAL A 30 5.94 15.01 -5.52
N VAL A 31 7.15 15.49 -5.78
CA VAL A 31 7.40 16.51 -6.80
C VAL A 31 7.74 15.80 -8.11
N ASN A 32 6.77 15.79 -9.01
CA ASN A 32 6.90 15.15 -10.32
C ASN A 32 7.48 16.13 -11.37
N LYS A 33 7.83 15.59 -12.54
CA LYS A 33 8.36 16.30 -13.72
C LYS A 33 9.79 16.81 -13.57
N MET A 34 10.62 16.08 -12.81
CA MET A 34 12.03 16.46 -12.62
C MET A 34 12.84 16.47 -13.93
N ASP A 35 12.36 15.81 -14.99
CA ASP A 35 12.92 15.88 -16.35
C ASP A 35 12.92 17.30 -16.95
N ALA A 36 12.00 18.17 -16.53
CA ALA A 36 11.88 19.54 -17.01
C ALA A 36 12.58 20.57 -16.10
N VAL A 37 13.35 20.12 -15.11
CA VAL A 37 13.92 20.97 -14.05
C VAL A 37 15.45 20.94 -14.09
N ASP A 38 16.07 22.12 -14.16
CA ASP A 38 17.52 22.27 -14.14
C ASP A 38 18.13 21.93 -12.76
N PRO A 39 19.43 21.57 -12.68
CA PRO A 39 20.07 21.13 -11.43
C PRO A 39 19.99 22.13 -10.27
N LEU A 40 19.99 23.43 -10.53
CA LEU A 40 19.90 24.45 -9.49
C LEU A 40 18.49 24.48 -8.90
N ALA A 41 17.47 24.45 -9.76
CA ALA A 41 16.07 24.36 -9.35
C ALA A 41 15.79 23.03 -8.62
N ARG A 42 16.40 21.91 -9.05
CA ARG A 42 16.31 20.62 -8.34
C ARG A 42 16.80 20.75 -6.88
N ARG A 43 17.95 21.39 -6.67
CA ARG A 43 18.50 21.62 -5.31
C ARG A 43 17.62 22.52 -4.47
N ARG A 44 17.05 23.58 -5.07
CA ARG A 44 16.10 24.47 -4.36
C ARG A 44 14.85 23.70 -3.91
N LEU A 45 14.28 22.87 -4.78
CA LEU A 45 13.13 22.03 -4.46
C LEU A 45 13.44 21.02 -3.35
N ALA A 46 14.60 20.36 -3.41
CA ALA A 46 15.04 19.43 -2.36
C ALA A 46 15.20 20.13 -1.00
N ASN A 47 15.79 21.33 -0.97
CA ASN A 47 15.93 22.11 0.26
C ASN A 47 14.58 22.62 0.78
N ARG A 48 13.66 22.97 -0.12
CA ARG A 48 12.32 23.47 0.25
C ARG A 48 11.42 22.36 0.79
N PHE A 49 11.52 21.16 0.23
CA PHE A 49 10.71 19.99 0.61
C PHE A 49 11.62 18.80 0.97
N PRO A 50 12.32 18.87 2.11
CA PRO A 50 13.33 17.86 2.47
C PRO A 50 12.76 16.45 2.66
N GLY A 51 11.45 16.32 2.90
CA GLY A 51 10.76 15.03 2.99
C GLY A 51 10.11 14.54 1.70
N ALA A 52 10.08 15.36 0.64
CA ALA A 52 9.41 15.01 -0.60
C ALA A 52 10.29 14.14 -1.51
N LEU A 53 9.65 13.24 -2.25
CA LEU A 53 10.31 12.50 -3.30
C LEU A 53 10.30 13.30 -4.60
N LEU A 54 11.48 13.48 -5.19
CA LEU A 54 11.64 14.11 -6.50
C LEU A 54 11.63 13.01 -7.57
N VAL A 55 10.69 13.07 -8.51
CA VAL A 55 10.50 12.03 -9.53
C VAL A 55 10.24 12.60 -10.92
N SER A 56 10.53 11.81 -11.94
CA SER A 56 10.03 12.05 -13.29
C SER A 56 9.24 10.82 -13.73
N ALA A 57 7.92 10.94 -13.74
CA ALA A 57 7.05 9.89 -14.26
C ALA A 57 7.29 9.62 -15.75
N LEU A 58 7.82 10.60 -16.50
CA LEU A 58 8.13 10.47 -17.92
C LEU A 58 9.38 9.61 -18.17
N THR A 59 10.44 9.85 -17.39
CA THR A 59 11.73 9.15 -17.57
C THR A 59 11.88 7.92 -16.67
N GLY A 60 11.05 7.80 -15.65
CA GLY A 60 11.15 6.78 -14.60
C GLY A 60 12.06 7.17 -13.43
N GLU A 61 12.76 8.31 -13.49
CA GLU A 61 13.64 8.77 -12.42
C GLU A 61 12.88 8.86 -11.08
N GLY A 62 13.42 8.23 -10.03
CA GLY A 62 12.87 8.29 -8.67
C GLY A 62 11.63 7.42 -8.41
N LEU A 63 11.07 6.73 -9.42
CA LEU A 63 9.87 5.90 -9.23
C LEU A 63 10.13 4.65 -8.37
N ASP A 64 11.32 4.06 -8.45
CA ASP A 64 11.67 2.92 -7.59
C ASP A 64 11.76 3.31 -6.12
N ALA A 65 12.34 4.48 -5.83
CA ALA A 65 12.38 5.05 -4.48
C ALA A 65 10.97 5.36 -3.96
N LEU A 66 10.08 5.86 -4.83
CA LEU A 66 8.67 6.06 -4.50
C LEU A 66 7.97 4.74 -4.19
N ARG A 67 8.15 3.71 -5.01
CA ARG A 67 7.58 2.38 -4.78
C ARG A 67 8.04 1.81 -3.45
N ALA A 68 9.33 1.91 -3.14
CA ALA A 68 9.88 1.45 -1.86
C ALA A 68 9.30 2.23 -0.68
N ARG A 69 9.22 3.56 -0.77
CA ARG A 69 8.65 4.42 0.29
C ARG A 69 7.19 4.09 0.57
N LEU A 70 6.38 3.92 -0.47
CA LEU A 70 5.00 3.49 -0.34
C LEU A 70 4.93 2.10 0.28
N ALA A 71 5.74 1.14 -0.20
CA ALA A 71 5.79 -0.20 0.35
C ALA A 71 6.14 -0.20 1.86
N THR A 72 7.03 0.66 2.34
CA THR A 72 7.32 0.80 3.78
C THR A 72 6.13 1.41 4.54
N ARG A 73 5.60 2.55 4.06
CA ARG A 73 4.44 3.25 4.67
C ARG A 73 3.21 2.36 4.79
N PHE A 74 3.01 1.46 3.83
CA PHE A 74 1.95 0.48 3.85
C PHE A 74 2.35 -0.78 4.61
N GLY A 75 3.58 -1.26 4.45
CA GLY A 75 4.12 -2.49 5.01
C GLY A 75 4.06 -2.57 6.53
N ASP A 76 4.29 -1.45 7.23
CA ASP A 76 4.15 -1.35 8.70
C ASP A 76 2.71 -1.63 9.19
N ARG A 77 1.74 -1.69 8.28
CA ARG A 77 0.34 -1.96 8.59
C ARG A 77 -0.09 -3.39 8.30
N PHE A 78 0.74 -4.24 7.69
CA PHE A 78 0.33 -5.60 7.36
C PHE A 78 1.02 -6.65 8.23
N GLU A 79 0.23 -7.59 8.73
CA GLU A 79 0.70 -8.71 9.54
C GLU A 79 0.60 -9.99 8.69
N PRO A 80 1.66 -10.81 8.61
CA PRO A 80 1.61 -12.08 7.92
C PRO A 80 0.65 -13.02 8.64
N VAL A 81 -0.28 -13.60 7.89
CA VAL A 81 -1.31 -14.51 8.41
C VAL A 81 -1.40 -15.76 7.56
N ARG A 82 -1.89 -16.83 8.19
CA ARG A 82 -2.32 -18.05 7.52
C ARG A 82 -3.80 -18.22 7.79
N LEU A 83 -4.58 -18.34 6.72
CA LEU A 83 -6.03 -18.41 6.78
C LEU A 83 -6.50 -19.74 6.19
N LEU A 84 -7.52 -20.35 6.82
CA LEU A 84 -8.36 -21.37 6.19
C LEU A 84 -9.73 -20.73 5.94
N LEU A 85 -10.06 -20.50 4.68
CA LEU A 85 -11.32 -19.91 4.24
C LEU A 85 -12.27 -21.03 3.80
N PRO A 86 -13.32 -21.38 4.59
CA PRO A 86 -14.22 -22.47 4.24
C PRO A 86 -14.93 -22.24 2.90
N HIS A 87 -15.14 -23.30 2.12
CA HIS A 87 -15.90 -23.21 0.86
C HIS A 87 -17.35 -22.74 1.06
N SER A 88 -17.93 -23.05 2.23
CA SER A 88 -19.24 -22.56 2.65
C SER A 88 -19.29 -21.03 2.79
N GLU A 89 -18.14 -20.37 2.91
CA GLU A 89 -17.97 -18.94 3.03
C GLU A 89 -17.22 -18.35 1.82
N GLY A 90 -17.61 -18.76 0.59
CA GLY A 90 -16.95 -18.39 -0.67
C GLY A 90 -16.76 -16.88 -0.93
N GLY A 91 -17.46 -16.01 -0.19
CA GLY A 91 -17.23 -14.56 -0.22
C GLY A 91 -15.92 -14.11 0.43
N LYS A 92 -15.36 -14.87 1.38
CA LYS A 92 -14.19 -14.43 2.17
C LYS A 92 -12.91 -14.35 1.35
N LEU A 93 -12.74 -15.24 0.37
CA LEU A 93 -11.60 -15.17 -0.55
C LEU A 93 -11.72 -13.93 -1.44
N ALA A 94 -12.92 -13.62 -1.95
CA ALA A 94 -13.16 -12.41 -2.73
C ALA A 94 -12.96 -11.13 -1.89
N GLU A 95 -13.40 -11.12 -0.64
CA GLU A 95 -13.13 -10.04 0.32
C GLU A 95 -11.62 -9.84 0.53
N LEU A 96 -10.85 -10.92 0.67
CA LEU A 96 -9.40 -10.86 0.82
C LEU A 96 -8.73 -10.23 -0.41
N TYR A 97 -9.16 -10.58 -1.62
CA TYR A 97 -8.70 -9.94 -2.86
C TYR A 97 -9.12 -8.47 -2.96
N ALA A 98 -10.35 -8.13 -2.59
CA ALA A 98 -10.88 -6.77 -2.62
C ALA A 98 -10.13 -5.83 -1.66
N LEU A 99 -9.58 -6.37 -0.56
CA LEU A 99 -8.71 -5.62 0.35
C LEU A 99 -7.34 -5.28 -0.26
N GLY A 100 -6.99 -5.86 -1.41
CA GLY A 100 -5.65 -5.75 -1.99
C GLY A 100 -4.58 -6.38 -1.10
N ALA A 101 -4.97 -7.34 -0.24
CA ALA A 101 -4.04 -8.04 0.63
C ALA A 101 -3.04 -8.84 -0.23
N PRO A 102 -1.72 -8.64 -0.08
CA PRO A 102 -0.74 -9.47 -0.75
C PRO A 102 -0.93 -10.94 -0.35
N ILE A 103 -1.12 -11.81 -1.34
CA ILE A 103 -1.20 -13.26 -1.15
C ILE A 103 0.13 -13.86 -1.58
N ASP A 104 0.81 -14.52 -0.65
CA ASP A 104 2.07 -15.19 -0.88
C ASP A 104 1.85 -16.62 -1.41
N GLU A 105 0.86 -17.35 -0.87
CA GLU A 105 0.53 -18.73 -1.25
C GLU A 105 -0.98 -18.98 -1.17
N ARG A 106 -1.50 -19.84 -2.04
CA ARG A 106 -2.88 -20.33 -2.02
C ARG A 106 -2.91 -21.81 -2.36
N GLU A 107 -3.72 -22.58 -1.63
CA GLU A 107 -3.97 -23.99 -1.86
C GLU A 107 -5.45 -24.31 -1.60
N ASP A 108 -6.11 -24.98 -2.55
CA ASP A 108 -7.50 -25.40 -2.41
C ASP A 108 -7.53 -26.81 -1.80
N GLY A 109 -8.14 -26.96 -0.63
CA GLY A 109 -8.31 -28.25 0.06
C GLY A 109 -9.78 -28.61 0.26
N GLU A 110 -10.04 -29.79 0.83
CA GLU A 110 -11.41 -30.28 1.08
C GLU A 110 -12.21 -29.38 2.06
N GLU A 111 -11.54 -28.87 3.09
CA GLU A 111 -12.17 -28.06 4.15
C GLU A 111 -12.33 -26.58 3.76
N GLY A 112 -11.66 -26.13 2.71
CA GLY A 112 -11.61 -24.73 2.29
C GLY A 112 -10.33 -24.36 1.55
N VAL A 113 -10.13 -23.07 1.34
CA VAL A 113 -8.94 -22.51 0.70
C VAL A 113 -7.95 -22.05 1.78
N TYR A 114 -6.77 -22.65 1.77
CA TYR A 114 -5.65 -22.25 2.60
C TYR A 114 -4.90 -21.09 1.92
N VAL A 115 -4.67 -20.00 2.64
CA VAL A 115 -4.02 -18.81 2.10
C VAL A 115 -2.97 -18.30 3.06
N ARG A 116 -1.75 -18.09 2.56
CA ARG A 116 -0.74 -17.27 3.24
C ARG A 116 -0.81 -15.86 2.65
N ALA A 117 -1.15 -14.89 3.48
CA ALA A 117 -1.35 -13.52 3.05
C ALA A 117 -0.76 -12.53 4.06
N ARG A 118 -0.71 -11.26 3.67
CA ARG A 118 -0.41 -10.14 4.56
C ARG A 118 -1.68 -9.32 4.73
N LEU A 119 -2.23 -9.28 5.95
CA LEU A 119 -3.48 -8.58 6.25
C LEU A 119 -3.21 -7.24 6.94
N PRO A 120 -3.92 -6.16 6.56
CA PRO A 120 -3.87 -4.93 7.34
C PRO A 120 -4.25 -5.20 8.80
N ARG A 121 -3.56 -4.60 9.77
CA ARG A 121 -3.83 -4.73 11.21
C ARG A 121 -5.30 -4.49 11.57
N ARG A 122 -5.95 -3.54 10.90
CA ARG A 122 -7.39 -3.24 11.09
C ARG A 122 -8.31 -4.39 10.69
N GLU A 123 -7.92 -5.21 9.71
CA GLU A 123 -8.70 -6.35 9.23
C GLU A 123 -8.43 -7.62 10.04
N LEU A 124 -7.37 -7.67 10.85
CA LEU A 124 -7.04 -8.86 11.64
C LEU A 124 -8.20 -9.34 12.51
N ARG A 125 -8.93 -8.43 13.15
CA ARG A 125 -10.09 -8.79 13.97
C ARG A 125 -11.21 -9.45 13.16
N ARG A 126 -11.42 -9.00 11.93
CA ARG A 126 -12.45 -9.53 11.02
C ARG A 126 -12.08 -10.91 10.50
N PHE A 127 -10.79 -11.15 10.25
CA PHE A 127 -10.29 -12.44 9.75
C PHE A 127 -9.82 -13.40 10.86
N ALA A 128 -9.87 -12.98 12.12
CA ALA A 128 -9.45 -13.79 13.28
C ALA A 128 -10.07 -15.19 13.32
N PRO A 129 -11.37 -15.41 12.99
CA PRO A 129 -11.98 -16.75 13.00
C PRO A 129 -11.35 -17.73 12.01
N TYR A 130 -10.67 -17.25 10.98
CA TYR A 130 -10.08 -18.07 9.92
C TYR A 130 -8.58 -18.30 10.13
N LEU A 131 -7.96 -17.71 11.15
CA LEU A 131 -6.53 -17.86 11.41
C LEU A 131 -6.21 -19.30 11.80
N VAL A 132 -5.18 -19.88 11.18
CA VAL A 132 -4.71 -21.24 11.46
C VAL A 132 -3.23 -21.24 11.87
N ALA A 133 -2.88 -22.13 12.79
CA ALA A 133 -1.50 -22.35 13.21
C ALA A 133 -0.69 -23.07 12.12
N GLU A 134 0.63 -22.87 12.13
CA GLU A 134 1.59 -23.43 11.16
C GLU A 134 1.43 -24.93 10.89
N ALA A 135 1.19 -25.71 11.95
CA ALA A 135 1.07 -27.17 11.89
C ALA A 135 -0.17 -27.67 11.11
N HIS A 136 -1.23 -26.86 10.95
CA HIS A 136 -2.40 -27.23 10.17
C HIS A 136 -2.15 -27.07 8.66
N ALA A 137 -1.37 -26.07 8.27
CA ALA A 137 -1.04 -25.79 6.87
C ALA A 137 -0.10 -26.83 6.25
N GLU A 138 0.69 -27.56 7.05
CA GLU A 138 1.55 -28.65 6.59
C GLU A 138 0.77 -29.97 6.43
N ARG A 139 -0.22 -30.22 7.29
CA ARG A 139 -1.08 -31.41 7.18
C ARG A 139 -1.99 -31.35 5.94
N ALA A 140 -2.45 -30.16 5.55
CA ALA A 140 -3.16 -29.95 4.30
C ALA A 140 -2.27 -30.24 3.07
N ARG A 141 -1.03 -29.73 3.06
CA ARG A 141 -0.03 -29.97 2.00
C ARG A 141 0.31 -31.44 1.79
N SER A 142 0.24 -32.26 2.84
CA SER A 142 0.59 -33.69 2.78
C SER A 142 -0.49 -34.61 2.20
N ARG A 143 -1.66 -34.07 1.81
CA ARG A 143 -2.79 -34.84 1.28
C ARG A 143 -3.15 -34.54 -0.19
N GLY A 144 -2.33 -33.75 -0.89
CA GLY A 144 -2.46 -33.46 -2.33
C GLY A 144 -1.61 -34.36 -3.22
#